data_AF-A0A528KFB8-F1
#
_entry.id   AF-A0A528KFB8-F1
#
_cell.length_a   1.000
_cell.length_b   1.000
_cell.length_c   1.000
_cell.angle_alpha   90.00
_cell.angle_beta   90.00
_cell.angle_gamma   90.00
#
_symmetry.space_group_name_H-M   'P 1'
#
loop_
_entity.id
_entity.type
_entity.pdbx_description
1 polymer ?
#
loop_
_entity_poly.entity_id
_entity_poly.type
_entity_poly.pdbx_seq_one_letter_code
_entity_poly.pdbx_strand_id
1 'polypeptide(L)'
;LIVQGAISDHTAMPNYVAPTRDPVTRKSNKDGKSPFVFPEKVWEAPNVSIVRAANLTGASVARDFQAEVLTVGHAIVHDKIVIIDPMADNATVIAGSHNLGYKASYENDENMVIVEGDKTFAAAFAVHMLDVFDHYKFRAWRRTIGEGPSDNDGLSIDDKWLKPYAEGRKGAIARYFP
;
A
#
# COMPACT_ATOMS: atom_id res chain seq x y z
N LEU A 1 -7.62 -16.81 -3.47
CA LEU A 1 -6.34 -16.11 -3.26
C LEU A 1 -6.62 -14.63 -3.03
N ILE A 2 -6.14 -14.07 -1.93
CA ILE A 2 -6.18 -12.63 -1.61
C ILE A 2 -4.74 -12.11 -1.65
N VAL A 3 -4.51 -10.95 -2.25
CA VAL A 3 -3.20 -10.31 -2.35
C VAL A 3 -3.29 -8.89 -1.84
N GLN A 4 -2.45 -8.55 -0.86
CA GLN A 4 -2.28 -7.18 -0.40
C GLN A 4 -0.81 -6.77 -0.48
N GLY A 5 -0.57 -5.51 -0.85
CA GLY A 5 0.79 -4.99 -1.05
C GLY A 5 0.92 -3.52 -0.69
N ALA A 6 2.05 -3.16 -0.10
CA ALA A 6 2.49 -1.78 0.05
C ALA A 6 3.84 -1.63 -0.68
N ILE A 7 3.95 -0.66 -1.59
CA ILE A 7 5.12 -0.48 -2.46
C ILE A 7 5.68 0.93 -2.25
N SER A 8 6.99 1.08 -2.08
CA SER A 8 7.57 2.43 -1.95
C SER A 8 7.67 3.16 -3.29
N ASP A 9 8.23 2.49 -4.30
CA ASP A 9 8.49 3.08 -5.61
C ASP A 9 7.27 2.98 -6.51
N HIS A 10 6.83 4.13 -7.02
CA HIS A 10 5.68 4.22 -7.89
C HIS A 10 5.89 3.57 -9.27
N THR A 11 7.14 3.42 -9.69
CA THR A 11 7.48 2.77 -10.96
C THR A 11 7.22 1.26 -10.93
N ALA A 12 7.14 0.66 -9.73
CA ALA A 12 6.81 -0.74 -9.52
C ALA A 12 5.30 -1.01 -9.42
N MET A 13 4.44 0.02 -9.56
CA MET A 13 2.99 -0.16 -9.55
C MET A 13 2.52 -0.88 -10.83
N PRO A 14 1.60 -1.86 -10.75
CA PRO A 14 1.16 -2.63 -11.93
C PRO A 14 0.60 -1.82 -13.11
N ASN A 15 0.01 -0.66 -12.83
CA ASN A 15 -0.57 0.24 -13.84
C ASN A 15 0.29 1.50 -14.07
N TYR A 16 1.57 1.47 -13.69
CA TYR A 16 2.49 2.56 -13.98
C TYR A 16 2.73 2.67 -15.49
N VAL A 17 2.66 3.89 -16.02
CA VAL A 17 3.01 4.22 -17.39
C VAL A 17 4.07 5.32 -17.32
N ALA A 18 5.27 5.01 -17.81
CA ALA A 18 6.36 6.00 -17.84
C ALA A 18 6.02 7.15 -18.79
N PRO A 19 6.29 8.41 -18.42
CA PRO A 19 6.20 9.51 -19.37
C PRO A 19 7.28 9.35 -20.46
N THR A 20 6.92 9.70 -21.70
CA THR A 20 7.88 9.76 -22.79
C THR A 20 8.79 10.96 -22.60
N ARG A 21 10.10 10.76 -22.81
CA ARG A 21 11.10 11.80 -22.67
C ARG A 21 11.64 12.17 -24.06
N ASP A 22 11.62 13.46 -24.37
CA ASP A 22 12.22 13.99 -25.59
C ASP A 22 13.74 13.67 -25.60
N PRO A 23 14.26 13.04 -26.67
CA PRO A 23 15.66 12.60 -26.72
C PRO A 23 16.66 13.76 -26.78
N VAL A 24 16.23 14.94 -27.23
CA VAL A 24 17.07 16.13 -27.38
C VAL A 24 16.91 17.05 -26.18
N THR A 25 15.66 17.45 -25.88
CA THR A 25 15.39 18.42 -24.81
C THR A 25 15.35 17.78 -23.42
N ARG A 26 15.30 16.44 -23.34
CA ARG A 26 15.18 15.67 -22.11
C ARG A 26 13.95 15.98 -21.26
N LYS A 27 12.98 16.73 -21.80
CA LYS A 27 11.72 17.04 -21.13
C LYS A 27 10.78 15.84 -21.21
N SER A 28 10.10 15.54 -20.11
CA SER A 28 9.04 14.53 -20.06
C SER A 28 7.71 15.12 -20.52
N ASN A 29 6.93 14.35 -21.27
CA ASN A 29 5.53 14.66 -21.52
C ASN A 29 4.68 14.46 -20.25
N LYS A 30 3.39 14.78 -20.36
CA LYS A 30 2.41 14.64 -19.27
C LYS A 30 1.58 13.36 -19.38
N ASP A 31 1.91 12.47 -20.31
CA ASP A 31 1.09 11.29 -20.63
C ASP A 31 1.36 10.10 -19.69
N GLY A 32 2.40 10.20 -18.85
CA GLY A 32 2.71 9.21 -17.84
C GLY A 32 1.60 9.07 -16.78
N LYS A 33 1.41 7.85 -16.27
CA LYS A 33 0.44 7.53 -15.22
C LYS A 33 1.17 6.93 -14.02
N SER A 34 0.91 7.48 -12.84
CA SER A 34 1.47 7.02 -11.58
C SER A 34 0.35 6.86 -10.55
N PRO A 35 -0.41 5.76 -10.63
CA PRO A 35 -1.55 5.53 -9.74
C PRO A 35 -1.09 5.30 -8.29
N PHE A 36 -1.91 5.74 -7.33
CA PHE A 36 -1.63 5.50 -5.91
C PHE A 36 -2.04 4.10 -5.44
N VAL A 37 -2.99 3.47 -6.13
CA VAL A 37 -3.58 2.18 -5.77
C VAL A 37 -3.75 1.29 -7.00
N PHE A 38 -3.80 -0.02 -6.78
CA PHE A 38 -4.18 -1.01 -7.79
C PHE A 38 -5.09 -2.10 -7.17
N PRO A 39 -6.17 -2.51 -7.88
CA PRO A 39 -6.73 -1.82 -9.04
C PRO A 39 -7.31 -0.46 -8.60
N GLU A 40 -7.43 0.50 -9.53
CA GLU A 40 -8.12 1.77 -9.24
C GLU A 40 -9.61 1.54 -8.98
N LYS A 41 -10.19 0.59 -9.73
CA LYS A 41 -11.56 0.13 -9.57
C LYS A 41 -11.54 -1.26 -8.96
N VAL A 42 -11.98 -1.36 -7.70
CA VAL A 42 -11.91 -2.60 -6.91
C VAL A 42 -12.54 -3.81 -7.64
N TRP A 43 -13.58 -3.61 -8.44
CA TRP A 43 -14.24 -4.70 -9.18
C TRP A 43 -13.40 -5.29 -10.32
N GLU A 44 -12.33 -4.62 -10.78
CA GLU A 44 -11.43 -5.15 -11.81
C GLU A 44 -10.52 -6.27 -11.27
N ALA A 45 -10.19 -6.22 -9.97
CA ALA A 45 -9.44 -7.26 -9.29
C ALA A 45 -9.87 -7.32 -7.80
N PRO A 46 -11.02 -7.93 -7.47
CA PRO A 46 -11.67 -7.80 -6.15
C PRO A 46 -10.88 -8.40 -4.98
N ASN A 47 -9.91 -9.26 -5.27
CA ASN A 47 -9.05 -9.90 -4.26
C ASN A 47 -7.62 -9.36 -4.26
N VAL A 48 -7.32 -8.32 -5.04
CA VAL A 48 -5.99 -7.70 -5.10
C VAL A 48 -6.11 -6.26 -4.62
N SER A 49 -5.24 -5.85 -3.71
CA SER A 49 -5.17 -4.45 -3.29
C SER A 49 -3.74 -4.06 -3.00
N ILE A 50 -3.20 -3.19 -3.83
CA ILE A 50 -1.83 -2.68 -3.70
C ILE A 50 -1.92 -1.17 -3.55
N VAL A 51 -1.14 -0.62 -2.62
CA VAL A 51 -0.99 0.82 -2.42
C VAL A 51 0.49 1.18 -2.53
N ARG A 52 0.81 2.33 -3.13
CA ARG A 52 2.16 2.89 -3.03
C ARG A 52 2.29 3.87 -1.87
N ALA A 53 3.51 4.07 -1.40
CA ALA A 53 3.83 5.14 -0.47
C ALA A 53 3.35 6.49 -1.04
N ALA A 54 2.57 7.19 -0.23
CA ALA A 54 1.94 8.45 -0.54
C ALA A 54 2.14 9.39 0.65
N ASN A 55 2.53 10.63 0.39
CA ASN A 55 2.63 11.69 1.38
C ASN A 55 1.32 12.49 1.44
N LEU A 56 1.04 13.10 2.59
CA LEU A 56 0.07 14.20 2.66
C LEU A 56 0.73 15.50 2.21
N THR A 57 -0.04 16.35 1.53
CA THR A 57 0.36 17.70 1.13
C THR A 57 -0.60 18.71 1.75
N GLY A 58 -0.26 20.00 1.74
CA GLY A 58 -1.21 21.04 2.21
C GLY A 58 -2.58 20.98 1.51
N ALA A 59 -2.63 20.49 0.26
CA ALA A 59 -3.87 20.30 -0.48
C ALA A 59 -4.63 19.02 -0.14
N SER A 60 -3.99 18.04 0.50
CA SER A 60 -4.60 16.73 0.81
C SER A 60 -4.63 16.42 2.31
N VAL A 61 -4.16 17.32 3.16
CA VAL A 61 -4.13 17.11 4.62
C VAL A 61 -5.55 17.15 5.17
N ALA A 62 -5.88 16.24 6.09
CA ALA A 62 -7.10 16.35 6.90
C ALA A 62 -6.83 17.28 8.10
N ARG A 63 -7.87 17.89 8.70
CA ARG A 63 -7.71 18.94 9.72
C ARG A 63 -6.72 18.56 10.84
N ASP A 64 -6.79 17.33 11.34
CA ASP A 64 -5.97 16.89 12.47
C ASP A 64 -4.53 16.49 12.09
N PHE A 65 -4.22 16.44 10.78
CA PHE A 65 -2.90 16.06 10.26
C PHE A 65 -2.03 17.27 9.87
N GLN A 66 -2.41 18.50 10.24
CA GLN A 66 -1.68 19.72 9.89
C GLN A 66 -0.20 19.69 10.32
N ALA A 67 0.13 19.05 11.44
CA ALA A 67 1.51 18.90 11.89
C ALA A 67 2.38 18.05 10.94
N GLU A 68 1.79 17.07 10.24
CA GLU A 68 2.50 16.21 9.26
C GLU A 68 2.96 17.01 8.03
N VAL A 69 2.27 18.10 7.70
CA VAL A 69 2.64 19.01 6.59
C VAL A 69 3.90 19.81 6.91
N LEU A 70 4.22 20.04 8.18
CA LEU A 70 5.41 20.81 8.55
C LEU A 70 6.71 19.99 8.41
N THR A 71 6.59 18.67 8.19
CA THR A 71 7.72 17.72 8.17
C THR A 71 7.85 16.97 6.85
N VAL A 72 7.41 17.49 5.70
CA VAL A 72 7.40 16.77 4.41
C VAL A 72 8.78 16.15 4.09
N GLY A 73 8.92 14.88 4.49
CA GLY A 73 9.98 13.96 4.11
C GLY A 73 9.45 13.00 3.05
N HIS A 74 10.36 12.25 2.43
CA HIS A 74 10.00 11.24 1.46
C HIS A 74 9.20 10.11 2.15
N ALA A 75 7.93 9.94 1.77
CA ALA A 75 7.13 8.79 2.19
C ALA A 75 7.74 7.51 1.58
N ILE A 76 8.22 6.62 2.43
CA ILE A 76 8.98 5.42 2.03
C ILE A 76 8.43 4.21 2.79
N VAL A 77 8.25 3.10 2.07
CA VAL A 77 8.13 1.76 2.65
C VAL A 77 9.49 1.09 2.50
N HIS A 78 10.22 0.86 3.59
CA HIS A 78 11.55 0.26 3.53
C HIS A 78 11.58 -1.21 3.95
N ASP A 79 10.42 -1.81 4.14
CA ASP A 79 10.32 -3.23 4.43
C ASP A 79 10.48 -4.05 3.15
N LYS A 80 11.11 -5.21 3.29
CA LYS A 80 11.27 -6.21 2.22
C LYS A 80 10.72 -7.51 2.76
N ILE A 81 9.41 -7.65 2.68
CA ILE A 81 8.68 -8.75 3.30
C ILE A 81 7.71 -9.37 2.30
N VAL A 82 7.57 -10.70 2.35
CA VAL A 82 6.51 -11.47 1.69
C VAL A 82 5.93 -12.40 2.74
N ILE A 83 4.61 -12.42 2.84
CA ILE A 83 3.89 -13.22 3.84
C ILE A 83 2.87 -14.06 3.10
N ILE A 84 2.92 -15.37 3.28
CA ILE A 84 2.06 -16.33 2.60
C ILE A 84 1.27 -17.07 3.67
N ASP A 85 -0.06 -17.06 3.48
CA ASP A 85 -1.04 -17.75 4.32
C ASP A 85 -0.79 -17.59 5.84
N PRO A 86 -0.75 -16.35 6.39
CA PRO A 86 -0.29 -16.11 7.76
C PRO A 86 -1.17 -16.74 8.85
N MET A 87 -2.35 -17.24 8.51
CA MET A 87 -3.25 -17.93 9.42
C MET A 87 -3.23 -19.46 9.28
N ALA A 88 -2.45 -20.01 8.34
CA ALA A 88 -2.30 -21.44 8.13
C ALA A 88 -1.12 -22.02 8.96
N ASP A 89 -1.16 -23.33 9.23
CA ASP A 89 -0.09 -24.00 9.99
C ASP A 89 1.21 -24.12 9.17
N ASN A 90 1.11 -24.03 7.83
CA ASN A 90 2.24 -23.99 6.90
C ASN A 90 2.55 -22.57 6.42
N ALA A 91 2.30 -21.54 7.24
CA ALA A 91 2.58 -20.16 6.90
C ALA A 91 4.06 -19.93 6.57
N THR A 92 4.33 -18.99 5.66
CA THR A 92 5.69 -18.62 5.25
C THR A 92 5.89 -17.11 5.35
N VAL A 93 7.01 -16.71 5.95
CA VAL A 93 7.51 -15.33 5.94
C VAL A 93 8.86 -15.31 5.25
N ILE A 94 9.01 -14.43 4.27
CA ILE A 94 10.28 -14.11 3.62
C ILE A 94 10.62 -12.67 4.00
N ALA A 95 11.80 -12.44 4.55
CA ALA A 95 12.27 -11.11 4.92
C ALA A 95 13.78 -10.97 4.72
N GLY A 96 14.29 -9.74 4.67
CA GLY A 96 15.73 -9.50 4.60
C GLY A 96 16.06 -8.12 4.06
N SER A 97 17.26 -7.97 3.50
CA SER A 97 17.67 -6.74 2.82
C SER A 97 17.26 -6.71 1.34
N HIS A 98 17.03 -7.88 0.74
CA HIS A 98 16.75 -8.06 -0.68
C HIS A 98 15.44 -7.36 -1.13
N ASN A 99 15.56 -6.32 -1.95
CA ASN A 99 14.44 -5.50 -2.44
C ASN A 99 13.57 -6.12 -3.56
N LEU A 100 13.78 -7.41 -3.86
CA LEU A 100 13.02 -8.21 -4.83
C LEU A 100 13.10 -7.67 -6.27
N GLY A 101 14.14 -6.89 -6.58
CA GLY A 101 14.44 -6.39 -7.92
C GLY A 101 15.70 -7.00 -8.52
N TYR A 102 15.87 -6.78 -9.82
CA TYR A 102 17.01 -7.30 -10.59
C TYR A 102 18.37 -7.03 -9.93
N LYS A 103 18.62 -5.79 -9.48
CA LYS A 103 19.89 -5.43 -8.84
C LYS A 103 20.15 -6.21 -7.55
N ALA A 104 19.13 -6.41 -6.72
CA ALA A 104 19.29 -7.21 -5.50
C ALA A 104 19.63 -8.67 -5.80
N SER A 105 19.18 -9.21 -6.94
CA SER A 105 19.45 -10.59 -7.32
C SER A 105 20.78 -10.82 -8.03
N TYR A 106 21.36 -9.79 -8.67
CA TYR A 106 22.53 -9.95 -9.56
C TYR A 106 23.71 -9.03 -9.26
N GLU A 107 23.49 -7.89 -8.61
CA GLU A 107 24.51 -6.84 -8.43
C GLU A 107 24.88 -6.59 -6.97
N ASN A 108 23.97 -6.84 -6.02
CA ASN A 108 24.17 -6.52 -4.62
C ASN A 108 24.42 -7.77 -3.76
N ASP A 109 25.17 -7.58 -2.67
CA ASP A 109 25.25 -8.55 -1.58
C ASP A 109 24.05 -8.37 -0.63
N GLU A 110 23.00 -9.15 -0.86
CA GLU A 110 21.76 -9.09 -0.10
C GLU A 110 21.53 -10.39 0.69
N ASN A 111 20.79 -10.30 1.79
CA ASN A 111 20.31 -11.49 2.50
C ASN A 111 18.79 -11.67 2.30
N MET A 112 18.37 -12.93 2.37
CA MET A 112 16.99 -13.35 2.37
C MET A 112 16.82 -14.50 3.36
N VAL A 113 15.94 -14.33 4.33
CA VAL A 113 15.58 -15.33 5.34
C VAL A 113 14.16 -15.80 5.05
N ILE A 114 13.97 -17.11 5.04
CA ILE A 114 12.68 -17.76 4.86
C ILE A 114 12.36 -18.54 6.14
N VAL A 115 11.23 -18.21 6.76
CA VAL A 115 10.71 -18.87 7.96
C VAL A 115 9.39 -19.54 7.59
N GLU A 116 9.29 -20.84 7.80
CA GLU A 116 8.13 -21.66 7.45
C GLU A 116 7.57 -22.37 8.68
N GLY A 117 6.25 -22.55 8.73
CA GLY A 117 5.56 -23.32 9.77
C GLY A 117 5.38 -22.61 11.11
N ASP A 118 5.78 -21.34 11.23
CA ASP A 118 5.52 -20.50 12.40
C ASP A 118 4.36 -19.53 12.12
N LYS A 119 3.15 -20.01 12.41
CA LYS A 119 1.91 -19.24 12.28
C LYS A 119 1.89 -17.98 13.15
N THR A 120 2.47 -18.02 14.35
CA THR A 120 2.44 -16.86 15.26
C THR A 120 3.33 -15.75 14.72
N PHE A 121 4.52 -16.11 14.24
CA PHE A 121 5.44 -15.20 13.57
C PHE A 121 4.84 -14.61 12.30
N ALA A 122 4.22 -15.44 11.47
CA ALA A 122 3.55 -14.99 10.23
C ALA A 122 2.37 -14.05 10.50
N ALA A 123 1.55 -14.34 11.52
CA ALA A 123 0.45 -13.47 11.92
C ALA A 123 0.95 -12.09 12.39
N ALA A 124 2.04 -12.02 13.16
CA ALA A 124 2.62 -10.75 13.59
C ALA A 124 3.10 -9.90 12.39
N PHE A 125 3.77 -10.51 11.41
CA PHE A 125 4.17 -9.84 10.18
C PHE A 125 2.96 -9.39 9.35
N ALA A 126 1.90 -10.18 9.31
CA ALA A 126 0.68 -9.81 8.61
C ALA A 126 0.00 -8.59 9.24
N VAL A 127 -0.08 -8.54 10.57
CA VAL A 127 -0.62 -7.35 11.28
C VAL A 127 0.22 -6.11 10.98
N HIS A 128 1.55 -6.22 11.01
CA HIS A 128 2.43 -5.11 10.64
C HIS A 128 2.22 -4.64 9.20
N MET A 129 2.12 -5.58 8.25
CA MET A 129 1.83 -5.25 6.86
C MET A 129 0.49 -4.53 6.72
N LEU A 130 -0.56 -5.00 7.41
CA LEU A 130 -1.89 -4.39 7.39
C LEU A 130 -1.85 -2.95 7.92
N ASP A 131 -1.10 -2.69 8.99
CA ASP A 131 -0.91 -1.34 9.52
C ASP A 131 -0.27 -0.41 8.46
N VAL A 132 0.84 -0.83 7.86
CA VAL A 132 1.51 -0.07 6.78
C VAL A 132 0.59 0.14 5.59
N PHE A 133 -0.17 -0.89 5.20
CA PHE A 133 -1.10 -0.84 4.10
C PHE A 133 -2.23 0.16 4.34
N ASP A 134 -2.93 0.07 5.48
CA ASP A 134 -4.05 0.95 5.79
C ASP A 134 -3.59 2.40 5.98
N HIS A 135 -2.41 2.59 6.58
CA HIS A 135 -1.76 3.89 6.71
C HIS A 135 -1.57 4.58 5.35
N TYR A 136 -1.00 3.88 4.36
CA TYR A 136 -0.81 4.45 3.03
C TYR A 136 -2.06 4.48 2.18
N LYS A 137 -3.02 3.57 2.41
CA LYS A 137 -4.31 3.56 1.72
C LYS A 137 -5.13 4.81 2.05
N PHE A 138 -5.13 5.23 3.31
CA PHE A 138 -5.74 6.50 3.71
C PHE A 138 -5.09 7.68 2.99
N ARG A 139 -3.75 7.76 2.99
CA ARG A 139 -3.02 8.84 2.33
C ARG A 139 -3.23 8.86 0.82
N ALA A 140 -3.24 7.69 0.19
CA ALA A 140 -3.57 7.53 -1.23
C ALA A 140 -4.97 8.06 -1.53
N TRP A 141 -5.97 7.69 -0.73
CA TRP A 141 -7.33 8.19 -0.86
C TRP A 141 -7.39 9.72 -0.75
N ARG A 142 -6.72 10.32 0.26
CA ARG A 142 -6.60 11.77 0.40
C ARG A 142 -5.95 12.43 -0.83
N ARG A 143 -4.94 11.79 -1.42
CA ARG A 143 -4.30 12.27 -2.65
C ARG A 143 -5.19 12.17 -3.88
N THR A 144 -6.08 11.17 -3.93
CA THR A 144 -7.02 10.97 -5.05
C THR A 144 -8.19 11.94 -5.02
N ILE A 145 -8.78 12.23 -3.85
CA ILE A 145 -9.87 13.20 -3.76
C ILE A 145 -9.38 14.63 -4.00
N GLY A 146 -8.14 14.95 -3.58
CA GLY A 146 -7.51 16.25 -3.85
C GLY A 146 -8.21 17.44 -3.21
N GLU A 147 -9.14 17.20 -2.29
CA GLU A 147 -9.86 18.22 -1.55
C GLU A 147 -9.08 18.60 -0.28
N GLY A 148 -9.16 19.90 0.06
CA GLY A 148 -8.63 20.41 1.32
C GLY A 148 -9.38 19.84 2.53
N PRO A 149 -8.95 20.20 3.75
CA PRO A 149 -9.64 19.77 4.96
C PRO A 149 -11.13 20.13 4.91
N SER A 150 -12.00 19.17 5.20
CA SER A 150 -13.45 19.31 5.21
C SER A 150 -14.03 18.83 6.54
N ASP A 151 -15.17 19.37 6.95
CA ASP A 151 -15.90 18.87 8.14
C ASP A 151 -16.44 17.44 7.93
N ASN A 152 -16.45 16.97 6.68
CA ASN A 152 -16.77 15.58 6.33
C ASN A 152 -15.59 14.61 6.50
N ASP A 153 -14.39 15.08 6.85
CA ASP A 153 -13.20 14.23 7.02
C ASP A 153 -13.20 13.44 8.34
N GLY A 154 -14.16 13.72 9.23
CA GLY A 154 -14.30 13.05 10.53
C GLY A 154 -14.83 11.62 10.42
N LEU A 155 -14.69 10.87 11.52
CA LEU A 155 -15.31 9.55 11.65
C LEU A 155 -16.84 9.68 11.63
N SER A 156 -17.53 8.80 10.88
CA SER A 156 -18.99 8.70 11.00
C SER A 156 -19.35 8.30 12.43
N ILE A 157 -20.26 9.05 13.04
CA ILE A 157 -20.77 8.77 14.39
C ILE A 157 -21.95 7.77 14.38
N ASP A 158 -22.47 7.42 13.21
CA ASP A 158 -23.54 6.42 13.06
C ASP A 158 -22.98 5.03 12.73
N ASP A 159 -23.81 3.99 12.90
CA ASP A 159 -23.42 2.59 12.69
C ASP A 159 -23.48 2.13 11.22
N LYS A 160 -23.82 3.03 10.27
CA LYS A 160 -24.02 2.63 8.87
C LYS A 160 -22.75 2.09 8.23
N TRP A 161 -21.58 2.50 8.72
CA TRP A 161 -20.29 1.96 8.28
C TRP A 161 -20.14 0.46 8.57
N LEU A 162 -20.83 -0.07 9.58
CA LEU A 162 -20.78 -1.48 9.97
C LEU A 162 -21.61 -2.38 9.05
N LYS A 163 -22.72 -1.87 8.49
CA LYS A 163 -23.68 -2.67 7.71
C LYS A 163 -23.05 -3.50 6.58
N PRO A 164 -22.14 -2.95 5.74
CA PRO A 164 -21.50 -3.76 4.70
C PRO A 164 -20.61 -4.88 5.22
N TYR A 165 -20.04 -4.74 6.42
CA TYR A 165 -19.23 -5.77 7.08
C TYR A 165 -20.13 -6.85 7.70
N ALA A 166 -21.18 -6.45 8.41
CA ALA A 166 -22.15 -7.36 9.02
C ALA A 166 -22.89 -8.22 7.98
N GLU A 167 -23.17 -7.66 6.80
CA GLU A 167 -23.83 -8.36 5.70
C GLU A 167 -22.84 -9.17 4.82
N GLY A 168 -21.55 -9.23 5.17
CA GLY A 168 -20.53 -9.97 4.44
C GLY A 168 -20.21 -9.42 3.03
N ARG A 169 -20.71 -8.22 2.70
CA ARG A 169 -20.49 -7.55 1.40
C ARG A 169 -19.12 -6.88 1.28
N LYS A 170 -18.46 -6.57 2.40
CA LYS A 170 -17.10 -6.03 2.47
C LYS A 170 -16.22 -6.86 3.41
N GLY A 171 -14.90 -6.79 3.20
CA GLY A 171 -13.92 -7.30 4.15
C GLY A 171 -13.43 -8.72 3.86
N ALA A 172 -12.87 -8.98 2.68
CA ALA A 172 -12.18 -10.26 2.41
C ALA A 172 -11.08 -10.55 3.46
N ILE A 173 -10.32 -9.52 3.86
CA ILE A 173 -9.35 -9.58 4.96
C ILE A 173 -10.03 -9.79 6.31
N ALA A 174 -11.10 -9.05 6.62
CA ALA A 174 -11.86 -9.25 7.87
C ALA A 174 -12.47 -10.65 8.00
N ARG A 175 -12.70 -11.35 6.87
CA ARG A 175 -13.12 -12.77 6.87
C ARG A 175 -11.95 -13.75 6.97
N TYR A 176 -10.75 -13.31 6.59
CA TYR A 176 -9.54 -14.13 6.60
C TYR A 176 -8.83 -14.10 7.95
N PHE A 177 -8.87 -12.97 8.65
CA PHE A 177 -8.45 -12.81 10.05
C PHE A 177 -9.69 -12.85 10.95
N PRO A 178 -10.11 -14.04 11.44
CA PRO A 178 -11.26 -14.18 12.32
C PRO A 178 -11.02 -13.62 13.73
#